data_AF-A0A645IXC7-F1
#
_entry.id   AF-A0A645IXC7-F1
#
_cell.length_a   1.000
_cell.length_b   1.000
_cell.length_c   1.000
_cell.angle_alpha   90.00
_cell.angle_beta   90.00
_cell.angle_gamma   90.00
#
_symmetry.space_group_name_H-M   'P 1'
#
loop_
_entity.id
_entity.type
_entity.pdbx_description
1 polymer ?
#
loop_
_entity_poly.entity_id
_entity_poly.type
_entity_poly.pdbx_seq_one_letter_code
_entity_poly.pdbx_strand_id
1 'polypeptide(L)'
;MKHDSYGYEINRDIQKKTLGKYEFKEATLYTAVRRLEQGGCITSYWGDESTGARRRYYAITELGRETYRSLIKDWETARALINNLIYVEDI
;
A
#
# COMPACT_ATOMS: atom_id res chain seq x y z
N MET A 1 -6.68 6.87 -3.86
CA MET A 1 -5.82 8.02 -4.22
C MET A 1 -6.15 8.37 -5.65
N LYS A 2 -6.32 9.66 -5.98
CA LYS A 2 -6.74 10.10 -7.32
C LYS A 2 -5.56 10.39 -8.26
N HIS A 3 -4.32 10.23 -7.80
CA HIS A 3 -3.09 10.50 -8.53
C HIS A 3 -2.01 9.48 -8.14
N ASP A 4 -1.01 9.34 -9.01
CA ASP A 4 0.23 8.61 -8.75
C ASP A 4 1.01 9.28 -7.62
N SER A 5 1.86 8.52 -6.93
CA SER A 5 2.48 8.97 -5.69
C SER A 5 3.92 8.49 -5.55
N TYR A 6 4.67 9.09 -4.64
CA TYR A 6 6.07 8.80 -4.37
C TYR A 6 6.26 8.41 -2.89
N GLY A 7 7.41 7.80 -2.57
CA GLY A 7 7.60 7.09 -1.29
C GLY A 7 7.24 7.90 -0.04
N TYR A 8 7.64 9.16 0.03
CA TYR A 8 7.30 10.02 1.16
C TYR A 8 5.80 10.27 1.30
N GLU A 9 5.10 10.56 0.21
CA GLU A 9 3.66 10.79 0.24
C GLU A 9 2.88 9.52 0.63
N ILE A 10 3.30 8.36 0.12
CA ILE A 10 2.73 7.07 0.51
C ILE A 10 2.85 6.86 2.03
N ASN A 11 4.04 7.09 2.61
CA ASN A 11 4.26 6.90 4.03
C ASN A 11 3.45 7.90 4.88
N ARG A 12 3.43 9.17 4.48
CA ARG A 12 2.65 10.22 5.12
C ARG A 12 1.15 9.90 5.13
N ASP A 13 0.62 9.41 4.02
CA ASP A 13 -0.79 9.04 3.91
C ASP A 13 -1.14 7.85 4.79
N ILE A 14 -0.24 6.89 4.92
CA ILE A 14 -0.40 5.71 5.79
C ILE A 14 -0.38 6.13 7.26
N GLN A 15 0.58 6.98 7.64
CA GLN A 15 0.64 7.55 8.99
C GLN A 15 -0.65 8.31 9.33
N LYS A 16 -1.14 9.14 8.41
CA LYS A 16 -2.41 9.87 8.59
C LYS A 16 -3.61 8.92 8.75
N LYS A 17 -3.75 7.92 7.88
CA LYS A 17 -4.87 6.96 7.92
C LYS A 17 -4.86 6.05 9.14
N THR A 18 -3.69 5.82 9.72
CA THR A 18 -3.52 5.01 10.93
C THR A 18 -3.49 5.85 12.21
N LEU A 19 -3.84 7.15 12.13
CA LEU A 19 -3.83 8.09 13.26
C LEU A 19 -2.46 8.13 13.98
N GLY A 20 -1.38 8.05 13.21
CA GLY A 20 -0.01 8.04 13.73
C GLY A 20 0.43 6.73 14.38
N LYS A 21 -0.42 5.69 14.42
CA LYS A 21 -0.10 4.41 15.07
C LYS A 21 0.83 3.53 14.24
N TYR A 22 0.99 3.83 12.96
CA TYR A 22 1.87 3.06 12.09
C TYR A 22 2.61 3.96 11.11
N GLU A 23 3.88 3.66 10.93
CA GLU A 23 4.76 4.29 9.95
C GLU A 23 5.62 3.21 9.31
N PHE A 24 5.77 3.27 7.99
CA PHE A 24 6.73 2.40 7.33
C PHE A 24 8.14 2.90 7.60
N LYS A 25 9.01 1.98 8.05
CA LYS A 25 10.46 2.20 7.92
C LYS A 25 10.80 2.29 6.44
N GLU A 26 11.71 3.19 6.09
CA GLU A 26 12.09 3.47 4.70
C GLU A 26 12.48 2.19 3.94
N ALA A 27 13.33 1.34 4.52
CA ALA A 27 13.74 0.07 3.93
C ALA A 27 12.56 -0.89 3.64
N THR A 28 11.55 -0.90 4.51
CA THR A 28 10.34 -1.73 4.35
C THR A 28 9.50 -1.23 3.19
N LEU A 29 9.31 0.09 3.08
CA LEU A 29 8.57 0.70 1.98
C LEU A 29 9.22 0.36 0.63
N TYR A 30 10.54 0.54 0.51
CA TYR A 30 11.25 0.21 -0.74
C TYR A 30 11.15 -1.27 -1.10
N THR A 31 11.23 -2.16 -0.11
CA THR A 31 11.07 -3.60 -0.35
C THR A 31 9.66 -3.93 -0.82
N ALA A 32 8.63 -3.30 -0.23
CA ALA A 32 7.24 -3.51 -0.63
C ALA A 32 6.98 -3.00 -2.06
N VAL A 33 7.41 -1.78 -2.38
CA VAL A 33 7.29 -1.18 -3.71
C VAL A 33 8.00 -2.04 -4.76
N ARG A 34 9.23 -2.50 -4.48
CA ARG A 34 9.98 -3.37 -5.40
C ARG A 34 9.23 -4.66 -5.71
N ARG A 35 8.59 -5.29 -4.70
CA ARG A 35 7.79 -6.50 -4.90
C ARG A 35 6.55 -6.24 -5.76
N LEU A 36 5.86 -5.12 -5.52
CA LEU A 36 4.71 -4.71 -6.32
C LEU A 36 5.10 -4.43 -7.78
N GLU A 37 6.25 -3.81 -8.02
CA GLU A 37 6.77 -3.54 -9.35
C GLU A 37 7.16 -4.84 -10.07
N GLN A 38 7.87 -5.75 -9.38
CA GLN A 38 8.22 -7.08 -9.91
C GLN A 38 6.99 -7.94 -10.22
N GLY A 39 5.93 -7.81 -9.42
CA GLY A 39 4.64 -8.47 -9.66
C GLY A 39 3.75 -7.77 -10.68
N GLY A 40 4.23 -6.71 -11.35
CA GLY A 40 3.47 -5.96 -12.35
C GLY A 40 2.26 -5.19 -11.81
N CYS A 41 2.14 -5.05 -10.49
CA CYS A 41 1.04 -4.35 -9.83
C CYS A 41 1.19 -2.83 -9.91
N ILE A 42 2.41 -2.34 -10.07
CA ILE A 42 2.72 -0.93 -10.26
C ILE A 42 3.77 -0.76 -11.37
N THR A 43 3.78 0.42 -11.97
CA THR A 43 4.90 0.93 -12.78
C THR A 43 5.54 2.11 -12.07
N SER A 44 6.76 2.48 -12.46
CA SER A 44 7.41 3.68 -11.96
C SER A 44 7.97 4.57 -13.06
N TYR A 45 8.06 5.85 -12.75
CA TYR A 45 8.66 6.86 -13.62
C TYR A 45 9.33 7.95 -12.77
N TRP A 46 10.27 8.67 -13.37
CA TRP A 46 10.91 9.82 -12.74
C TRP A 46 10.06 11.06 -12.97
N GLY A 47 9.85 11.87 -11.92
CA GLY A 47 9.20 13.16 -12.03
C GLY A 47 10.07 14.18 -12.77
N ASP A 48 9.40 15.16 -13.38
CA ASP A 48 10.03 16.26 -14.13
C ASP A 48 10.36 17.47 -13.24
N GLU A 49 10.75 17.23 -11.98
CA GLU A 49 11.12 18.32 -11.09
C GLU A 49 12.34 19.08 -11.64
N SER A 50 12.15 20.38 -11.90
CA SER A 50 13.16 21.26 -12.49
C SER A 50 14.24 21.71 -11.50
N THR A 51 14.01 21.51 -10.19
CA THR A 51 14.96 21.82 -9.12
C THR A 51 14.92 20.74 -8.03
N GLY A 52 16.09 20.31 -7.57
CA GLY A 52 16.25 19.27 -6.53
C GLY A 52 16.41 17.85 -7.07
N ALA A 53 16.49 16.87 -6.15
CA ALA A 53 16.56 15.46 -6.52
C ALA A 53 15.23 14.99 -7.13
N ARG A 54 15.30 14.35 -8.30
CA ARG A 54 14.12 13.78 -8.97
C ARG A 54 13.43 12.76 -8.07
N ARG A 55 12.11 12.85 -7.96
CA ARG A 55 11.31 11.86 -7.24
C ARG A 55 10.94 10.72 -8.17
N ARG A 56 10.95 9.51 -7.63
CA ARG A 56 10.40 8.34 -8.32
C ARG A 56 8.93 8.19 -7.93
N TYR A 57 8.06 8.31 -8.93
CA TYR A 57 6.62 8.14 -8.81
C TYR A 57 6.23 6.71 -9.16
N TYR A 58 5.11 6.27 -8.59
CA TYR A 58 4.53 4.95 -8.78
C TYR A 58 3.07 5.07 -9.21
N ALA A 59 2.73 4.39 -10.31
CA ALA A 59 1.38 4.31 -10.86
C ALA A 59 0.86 2.89 -10.70
N ILE A 60 -0.39 2.73 -10.26
CA ILE A 60 -1.02 1.41 -10.15
C ILE A 60 -1.48 0.92 -11.54
N THR A 61 -1.14 -0.32 -11.88
CA THR A 61 -1.58 -0.96 -13.13
C THR A 61 -2.99 -1.53 -12.98
N GLU A 62 -3.60 -2.00 -14.08
CA GLU A 62 -4.88 -2.71 -13.98
C GLU A 62 -4.75 -4.02 -13.19
N LEU A 63 -3.68 -4.79 -13.43
CA LEU A 63 -3.35 -5.97 -12.63
C LEU A 63 -3.23 -5.63 -11.14
N GLY A 64 -2.62 -4.49 -10.81
CA GLY A 64 -2.52 -4.01 -9.42
C GLY A 64 -3.88 -3.68 -8.81
N ARG A 65 -4.81 -3.12 -9.59
CA ARG A 65 -6.19 -2.83 -9.14
C ARG A 65 -6.98 -4.12 -8.90
N GLU A 66 -6.88 -5.09 -9.79
CA GLU A 66 -7.50 -6.41 -9.63
C GLU A 66 -6.95 -7.13 -8.40
N THR A 67 -5.62 -7.19 -8.28
CA THR A 67 -4.91 -7.77 -7.12
C THR A 67 -5.34 -7.10 -5.82
N TYR A 68 -5.42 -5.76 -5.79
CA TYR A 68 -5.90 -5.02 -4.63
C TYR A 68 -7.32 -5.43 -4.22
N ARG A 69 -8.26 -5.55 -5.18
CA ARG A 69 -9.63 -5.98 -4.88
C ARG A 69 -9.69 -7.39 -4.30
N SER A 70 -8.87 -8.32 -4.83
CA SER A 70 -8.76 -9.68 -4.28
C SER A 70 -8.21 -9.68 -2.86
N LEU A 71 -7.12 -8.96 -2.61
CA LEU A 71 -6.49 -8.88 -1.29
C LEU A 71 -7.42 -8.28 -0.23
N ILE A 72 -8.26 -7.30 -0.60
CA ILE A 72 -9.29 -6.78 0.29
C ILE A 72 -10.31 -7.86 0.65
N LYS A 73 -10.78 -8.64 -0.33
CA LYS A 73 -11.72 -9.74 -0.07
C LYS A 73 -11.10 -10.82 0.84
N ASP A 74 -9.84 -11.17 0.61
CA ASP A 74 -9.11 -12.14 1.42
C ASP A 74 -8.93 -11.64 2.86
N TRP A 75 -8.58 -10.37 3.01
CA TRP A 75 -8.47 -9.71 4.32
C TRP A 75 -9.80 -9.72 5.09
N GLU A 76 -10.90 -9.34 4.44
CA GLU A 76 -12.22 -9.33 5.06
C GLU A 76 -12.65 -10.72 5.53
N THR A 77 -12.34 -11.74 4.74
CA THR A 77 -12.57 -13.15 5.10
C THR A 77 -11.73 -13.55 6.31
N ALA A 78 -10.43 -13.29 6.29
CA ALA A 78 -9.54 -13.62 7.40
C ALA A 78 -9.95 -12.90 8.70
N ARG A 79 -10.31 -11.62 8.60
CA ARG A 79 -10.80 -10.83 9.73
C ARG A 79 -12.05 -11.43 10.35
N ALA A 80 -13.02 -11.84 9.54
CA ALA A 80 -14.25 -12.46 10.04
C ALA A 80 -13.96 -13.78 10.78
N LEU A 81 -13.10 -14.63 10.22
CA LEU A 81 -12.69 -15.89 10.86
C LEU A 81 -11.99 -15.65 12.20
N ILE A 82 -11.05 -14.70 12.25
CA ILE A 82 -10.34 -14.34 13.48
C ILE A 82 -11.31 -13.76 14.52
N ASN A 83 -12.27 -12.92 14.11
CA ASN A 83 -13.28 -12.39 15.02
C ASN A 83 -14.14 -13.50 15.63
N ASN A 84 -14.59 -14.47 14.83
CA ASN A 84 -15.35 -15.62 15.34
C ASN A 84 -14.52 -16.47 16.33
N LEU A 85 -13.20 -16.54 16.14
CA LEU A 85 -12.30 -17.27 17.03
C LEU A 85 -12.09 -16.55 18.38
N ILE A 86 -11.97 -15.22 18.36
CA ILE A 86 -11.63 -14.41 19.55
C ILE A 86 -12.89 -14.02 20.35
N TYR A 87 -14.01 -13.80 19.66
CA TYR A 87 -15.29 -13.39 20.25
C TYR A 87 -16.31 -14.52 20.13
N VAL A 88 -15.99 -15.66 20.73
CA VAL A 88 -16.95 -16.74 20.95
C VAL A 88 -17.97 -16.20 21.95
N GLU A 89 -19.23 -16.01 21.54
CA GLU A 89 -20.32 -15.87 22.51
C GLU A 89 -20.37 -17.19 23.29
N ASP A 90 -20.16 -17.12 24.61
CA ASP A 90 -20.34 -18.24 25.52
C ASP A 90 -21.75 -18.79 25.33
N ILE A 91 -21.87 -19.94 24.65
CA ILE A 91 -23.11 -20.72 24.56
C ILE A 91 -23.33 -21.45 25.88
#